data_AF-A0A9N9MR66-F1
#
_entry.id   AF-A0A9N9MR66-F1
#
_cell.length_a   1.000
_cell.length_b   1.000
_cell.length_c   1.000
_cell.angle_alpha   90.00
_cell.angle_beta   90.00
_cell.angle_gamma   90.00
#
_symmetry.space_group_name_H-M   'P 1'
#
loop_
_entity.id
_entity.type
_entity.pdbx_description
1 polymer ?
#
loop_
_entity_poly.entity_id
_entity_poly.type
_entity_poly.pdbx_seq_one_letter_code
_entity_poly.pdbx_strand_id
1 'polypeptide(L)'
;MMRVIKVVSLNILLSALVLGKTQLPTFLKICHKSDTHFKQCLIDSIEALKPLMSKGIPEFGIPKCEPLRIAEVQVDLGNGPVSVKSNYRDIKVYGPSDFSIKNIKVDLDKDRLKIKLYIPRLEVNTNYTMNGKILMMPVTGTGLSFGNYTNIDATMSMAAKKIKRDGEVFYNIQECYIDFNIGHAKLRFENMFNGNTELGDAINLFLNDNWKTVASEIKPVLEEKIAEIFKKFANKIFHKYPISMLFPE
;
A
#
# COMPACT_ATOMS: atom_id res chain seq x y z
N MET A 1 -74.21 31.58 27.26
CA MET A 1 -72.84 31.36 27.74
C MET A 1 -72.34 30.04 27.15
N MET A 2 -71.73 30.12 25.96
CA MET A 2 -71.35 28.97 25.14
C MET A 2 -69.98 29.28 24.53
N ARG A 3 -68.93 28.55 24.93
CA ARG A 3 -67.59 28.66 24.33
C ARG A 3 -66.93 27.29 24.20
N VAL A 4 -67.05 26.78 22.97
CA VAL A 4 -66.03 26.18 22.08
C VAL A 4 -64.97 25.27 22.72
N ILE A 5 -65.11 23.97 22.50
CA ILE A 5 -64.06 22.95 22.66
C ILE A 5 -63.09 23.06 21.47
N LYS A 6 -61.81 23.32 21.73
CA LYS A 6 -60.74 23.27 20.73
C LYS A 6 -60.37 21.81 20.45
N VAL A 7 -60.61 21.35 19.22
CA VAL A 7 -60.04 20.09 18.70
C VAL A 7 -58.58 20.35 18.34
N VAL A 8 -57.66 19.67 19.02
CA VAL A 8 -56.23 19.70 18.70
C VAL A 8 -55.95 18.64 17.64
N SER A 9 -55.76 19.07 16.41
CA SER A 9 -55.35 18.20 15.30
C SER A 9 -53.86 17.87 15.43
N LEU A 10 -53.54 16.62 15.76
CA LEU A 10 -52.17 16.11 15.83
C LEU A 10 -51.65 15.84 14.42
N ASN A 11 -50.90 16.79 13.85
CA ASN A 11 -50.16 16.57 12.61
C ASN A 11 -48.87 15.79 12.91
N ILE A 12 -48.90 14.48 12.71
CA ILE A 12 -47.70 13.63 12.71
C ILE A 12 -47.00 13.83 11.36
N LEU A 13 -45.99 14.71 11.34
CA LEU A 13 -45.03 14.80 10.24
C LEU A 13 -44.16 13.55 10.26
N LEU A 14 -44.48 12.57 9.41
CA LEU A 14 -43.62 11.43 9.12
C LEU A 14 -42.43 11.95 8.29
N SER A 15 -41.34 12.33 8.95
CA SER A 15 -40.07 12.56 8.25
C SER A 15 -39.57 11.20 7.76
N ALA A 16 -39.71 10.96 6.45
CA ALA A 16 -39.04 9.86 5.80
C ALA A 16 -37.53 10.03 6.02
N LEU A 17 -36.93 9.15 6.83
CA LEU A 17 -35.48 8.94 6.78
C LEU A 17 -35.17 8.45 5.37
N VAL A 18 -34.69 9.36 4.51
CA VAL A 18 -33.96 8.98 3.32
C VAL A 18 -32.67 8.34 3.82
N LEU A 19 -32.69 7.03 4.02
CA LEU A 19 -31.48 6.21 4.08
C LEU A 19 -30.75 6.46 2.77
N GLY A 20 -29.76 7.36 2.80
CA GLY A 20 -28.93 7.64 1.64
C GLY A 20 -28.32 6.33 1.20
N LYS A 21 -28.74 5.83 0.03
CA LYS A 21 -28.08 4.69 -0.60
C LYS A 21 -26.63 5.10 -0.84
N THR A 22 -25.70 4.49 -0.11
CA THR A 22 -24.27 4.67 -0.34
C THR A 22 -23.99 4.29 -1.79
N GLN A 23 -23.77 5.26 -2.66
CA GLN A 23 -23.43 4.98 -4.05
C GLN A 23 -21.94 4.65 -4.14
N LEU A 24 -21.61 3.61 -4.90
CA LEU A 24 -20.22 3.32 -5.21
C LEU A 24 -19.63 4.49 -6.02
N PRO A 25 -18.43 4.97 -5.67
CA PRO A 25 -17.70 5.91 -6.49
C PRO A 25 -17.54 5.35 -7.89
N THR A 26 -17.65 6.22 -8.89
CA THR A 26 -17.62 5.84 -10.32
C THR A 26 -16.33 5.14 -10.75
N PHE A 27 -15.26 5.27 -9.97
CA PHE A 27 -13.99 4.60 -10.22
C PHE A 27 -13.93 3.14 -9.70
N LEU A 28 -14.81 2.74 -8.79
CA LEU A 28 -14.92 1.34 -8.36
C LEU A 28 -15.82 0.61 -9.34
N LYS A 29 -15.21 -0.04 -10.34
CA LYS A 29 -15.95 -0.89 -11.28
C LYS A 29 -16.48 -2.12 -10.53
N ILE A 30 -17.79 -2.33 -10.63
CA ILE A 30 -18.50 -3.48 -10.06
C ILE A 30 -18.21 -4.72 -10.93
N CYS A 31 -17.84 -5.82 -10.28
CA CYS A 31 -17.57 -7.09 -10.96
C CYS A 31 -18.51 -8.18 -10.45
N HIS A 32 -19.40 -8.65 -11.32
CA HIS A 32 -20.36 -9.71 -11.02
C HIS A 32 -19.68 -11.07 -10.92
N LYS A 33 -19.98 -11.82 -9.88
CA LYS A 33 -19.35 -13.14 -9.63
C LYS A 33 -19.65 -14.16 -10.72
N SER A 34 -20.82 -14.06 -11.34
CA SER A 34 -21.26 -14.90 -12.45
C SER A 34 -20.62 -14.56 -13.81
N ASP A 35 -19.87 -13.46 -13.92
CA ASP A 35 -19.28 -13.04 -15.17
C ASP A 35 -18.14 -13.97 -15.61
N THR A 36 -18.25 -14.53 -16.81
CA THR A 36 -17.17 -15.29 -17.48
C THR A 36 -15.86 -14.50 -17.60
N HIS A 37 -15.91 -13.17 -17.61
CA HIS A 37 -14.77 -12.25 -17.66
C HIS A 37 -14.46 -11.60 -16.30
N PHE A 38 -14.92 -12.17 -15.19
CA PHE A 38 -14.73 -11.63 -13.83
C PHE A 38 -13.28 -11.19 -13.55
N LYS A 39 -12.28 -11.99 -13.95
CA LYS A 39 -10.87 -11.64 -13.77
C LYS A 39 -10.47 -10.36 -14.51
N GLN A 40 -10.93 -10.20 -15.75
CA GLN A 40 -10.66 -8.99 -16.54
C GLN A 40 -11.35 -7.78 -15.92
N CYS A 41 -12.60 -7.94 -15.47
CA CYS A 41 -13.30 -6.87 -14.75
C CYS A 41 -12.50 -6.40 -13.53
N LEU A 42 -11.95 -7.32 -12.73
CA LEU A 42 -11.13 -6.96 -11.57
C LEU A 42 -9.84 -6.24 -11.96
N ILE A 43 -9.18 -6.68 -13.04
CA ILE A 43 -8.00 -5.99 -13.59
C ILE A 43 -8.40 -4.56 -13.94
N ASP A 44 -9.44 -4.36 -14.76
CA ASP A 44 -9.93 -3.04 -15.16
C ASP A 44 -10.29 -2.17 -13.94
N SER A 45 -10.92 -2.76 -12.92
CA SER A 45 -11.30 -2.08 -11.69
C SER A 45 -10.08 -1.58 -10.91
N ILE A 46 -9.04 -2.41 -10.79
CA ILE A 46 -7.78 -2.02 -10.14
C ILE A 46 -7.02 -1.00 -11.01
N GLU A 47 -7.03 -1.13 -12.33
CA GLU A 47 -6.38 -0.17 -13.23
C GLU A 47 -7.06 1.20 -13.20
N ALA A 48 -8.39 1.25 -13.03
CA ALA A 48 -9.14 2.48 -12.81
C ALA A 48 -8.74 3.20 -11.50
N LEU A 49 -8.11 2.51 -10.55
CA LEU A 49 -7.54 3.13 -9.34
C LEU A 49 -6.21 3.84 -9.60
N LYS A 50 -5.46 3.51 -10.66
CA LYS A 50 -4.12 4.09 -10.91
C LYS A 50 -4.12 5.62 -10.96
N PRO A 51 -5.02 6.31 -11.69
CA PRO A 51 -5.06 7.77 -11.72
C PRO A 51 -5.36 8.39 -10.35
N LEU A 52 -6.09 7.65 -9.51
CA LEU A 52 -6.45 8.08 -8.16
C LEU A 52 -5.33 7.86 -7.17
N MET A 53 -4.48 6.84 -7.37
CA MET A 53 -3.29 6.64 -6.54
C MET A 53 -2.37 7.86 -6.59
N SER A 54 -2.21 8.50 -7.75
CA SER A 54 -1.42 9.74 -7.86
C SER A 54 -2.01 10.90 -7.05
N LYS A 55 -3.35 11.06 -7.08
CA LYS A 55 -4.07 12.17 -6.41
C LYS A 55 -4.43 11.89 -4.95
N GLY A 56 -4.35 10.64 -4.51
CA GLY A 56 -4.96 10.13 -3.30
C GLY A 56 -6.46 9.95 -3.44
N ILE A 57 -7.07 9.29 -2.45
CA ILE A 57 -8.52 9.08 -2.39
C ILE A 57 -9.02 9.65 -1.05
N PRO A 58 -9.28 10.98 -0.97
CA PRO A 58 -9.64 11.66 0.28
C PRO A 58 -10.87 11.06 0.95
N GLU A 59 -11.82 10.58 0.16
CA GLU A 59 -13.04 9.91 0.62
C GLU A 59 -12.77 8.68 1.52
N PHE A 60 -11.60 8.06 1.39
CA PHE A 60 -11.15 6.92 2.19
C PHE A 60 -9.97 7.29 3.11
N GLY A 61 -9.58 8.57 3.13
CA GLY A 61 -8.36 9.04 3.76
C GLY A 61 -7.10 8.36 3.20
N ILE A 62 -7.12 7.87 1.97
CA ILE A 62 -5.94 7.27 1.32
C ILE A 62 -5.08 8.43 0.78
N PRO A 63 -3.82 8.56 1.23
CA PRO A 63 -2.96 9.65 0.78
C PRO A 63 -2.53 9.45 -0.67
N LYS A 64 -1.86 10.47 -1.23
CA LYS A 64 -1.18 10.38 -2.52
C LYS A 64 -0.10 9.29 -2.46
N CYS A 65 0.00 8.51 -3.53
CA CYS A 65 1.04 7.51 -3.77
C CYS A 65 2.10 8.00 -4.76
N GLU A 66 2.01 9.25 -5.22
CA GLU A 66 3.01 9.90 -6.09
C GLU A 66 3.37 11.32 -5.57
N PRO A 67 4.40 11.45 -4.71
CA PRO A 67 5.09 10.36 -4.04
C PRO A 67 4.25 9.77 -2.90
N LEU A 68 4.38 8.47 -2.69
CA LEU A 68 3.99 7.81 -1.45
C LEU A 68 4.94 8.28 -0.35
N ARG A 69 4.37 8.88 0.70
CA ARG A 69 5.13 9.34 1.87
C ARG A 69 5.04 8.32 2.99
N ILE A 70 6.19 7.87 3.48
CA ILE A 70 6.33 6.99 4.64
C ILE A 70 7.13 7.75 5.70
N ALA A 71 6.57 7.85 6.91
CA ALA A 71 7.13 8.70 7.95
C ALA A 71 8.50 8.20 8.43
N GLU A 72 8.59 6.91 8.77
CA GLU A 72 9.79 6.29 9.31
C GLU A 72 9.82 4.79 9.01
N VAL A 73 11.01 4.27 8.68
CA VAL A 73 11.31 2.83 8.64
C VAL A 73 12.62 2.62 9.37
N GLN A 74 12.61 1.71 10.34
CA GLN A 74 13.81 1.28 11.07
C GLN A 74 14.20 -0.12 10.60
N VAL A 75 15.50 -0.31 10.39
CA VAL A 75 16.11 -1.58 10.03
C VAL A 75 17.16 -1.88 11.08
N ASP A 76 16.95 -2.94 11.86
CA ASP A 76 17.92 -3.45 12.85
C ASP A 76 18.24 -4.91 12.46
N LEU A 77 19.32 -5.07 11.70
CA LEU A 77 19.85 -6.37 11.29
C LEU A 77 21.14 -6.59 12.09
N GLY A 78 21.20 -7.69 12.85
CA GLY A 78 22.34 -7.98 13.73
C GLY A 78 23.09 -9.27 13.40
N ASN A 79 22.63 -10.05 12.42
CA ASN A 79 23.19 -11.35 12.05
C ASN A 79 23.39 -11.43 10.54
N GLY A 80 24.33 -12.27 10.10
CA GLY A 80 24.56 -12.54 8.67
C GLY A 80 25.47 -11.51 7.98
N PRO A 81 25.41 -11.42 6.65
CA PRO A 81 26.28 -10.54 5.86
C PRO A 81 25.95 -9.06 6.04
N VAL A 82 24.78 -8.70 6.57
CA VAL A 82 24.41 -7.30 6.86
C VAL A 82 24.10 -7.16 8.34
N SER A 83 24.98 -6.46 9.06
CA SER A 83 24.80 -6.13 10.48
C SER A 83 24.72 -4.61 10.62
N VAL A 84 23.54 -4.04 10.41
CA VAL A 84 23.31 -2.60 10.36
C VAL A 84 22.12 -2.21 11.22
N LYS A 85 22.30 -1.13 11.97
CA LYS A 85 21.21 -0.33 12.52
C LYS A 85 21.06 0.92 11.68
N SER A 86 19.90 1.07 11.05
CA SER A 86 19.59 2.23 10.23
C SER A 86 18.17 2.70 10.43
N ASN A 87 17.99 4.00 10.26
CA ASN A 87 16.72 4.67 10.37
C ASN A 87 16.52 5.58 9.16
N TYR A 88 15.36 5.50 8.54
CA TYR A 88 14.98 6.24 7.35
C TYR A 88 13.74 7.07 7.63
N ARG A 89 13.77 8.38 7.38
CA ARG A 89 12.71 9.34 7.71
C ARG A 89 12.36 10.24 6.52
N ASP A 90 11.11 10.68 6.47
CA ASP A 90 10.55 11.47 5.35
C ASP A 90 10.81 10.77 4.00
N ILE A 91 10.49 9.48 3.97
CA ILE A 91 10.69 8.64 2.79
C ILE A 91 9.65 9.04 1.75
N LYS A 92 10.11 9.40 0.56
CA LYS A 92 9.29 9.71 -0.62
C LYS A 92 9.57 8.66 -1.68
N VAL A 93 8.54 7.89 -2.03
CA VAL A 93 8.61 6.86 -3.06
C VAL A 93 7.82 7.31 -4.29
N TYR A 94 8.46 7.34 -5.45
CA TYR A 94 7.88 7.73 -6.73
C TYR A 94 7.83 6.53 -7.68
N GLY A 95 6.79 6.45 -8.50
CA GLY A 95 6.55 5.36 -9.44
C GLY A 95 5.66 4.19 -8.95
N PRO A 96 5.21 4.04 -7.69
CA PRO A 96 4.28 2.96 -7.33
C PRO A 96 3.02 2.88 -8.19
N SER A 97 2.53 3.99 -8.77
CA SER A 97 1.34 4.01 -9.63
C SER A 97 1.57 3.46 -11.04
N ASP A 98 2.83 3.32 -11.47
CA ASP A 98 3.19 2.86 -12.82
C ASP A 98 3.17 1.34 -12.97
N PHE A 99 2.52 0.64 -12.02
CA PHE A 99 2.44 -0.81 -12.06
C PHE A 99 1.59 -1.31 -13.22
N SER A 100 1.86 -2.54 -13.67
CA SER A 100 0.96 -3.30 -14.55
C SER A 100 0.61 -4.64 -13.91
N ILE A 101 -0.64 -5.06 -14.03
CA ILE A 101 -1.11 -6.33 -13.47
C ILE A 101 -0.74 -7.44 -14.44
N LYS A 102 0.14 -8.35 -14.03
CA LYS A 102 0.50 -9.54 -14.81
C LYS A 102 -0.54 -10.65 -14.68
N ASN A 103 -1.13 -10.80 -13.49
CA ASN A 103 -2.11 -11.84 -13.22
C ASN A 103 -2.92 -11.53 -11.95
N ILE A 104 -4.17 -11.96 -11.92
CA ILE A 104 -5.02 -11.97 -10.73
C ILE A 104 -5.67 -13.34 -10.55
N LYS A 105 -5.63 -13.86 -9.32
CA LYS A 105 -6.36 -15.06 -8.90
C LYS A 105 -7.23 -14.70 -7.71
N VAL A 106 -8.51 -15.00 -7.82
CA VAL A 106 -9.49 -14.80 -6.76
C VAL A 106 -10.14 -16.13 -6.45
N ASP A 107 -10.21 -16.44 -5.17
CA ASP A 107 -10.93 -17.58 -4.61
C ASP A 107 -11.98 -16.98 -3.66
N LEU A 108 -13.20 -16.81 -4.15
CA LEU A 108 -14.30 -16.19 -3.42
C LEU A 108 -14.84 -17.08 -2.30
N ASP A 109 -14.67 -18.40 -2.42
CA ASP A 109 -15.08 -19.37 -1.40
C ASP A 109 -14.17 -19.29 -0.18
N LYS A 110 -12.87 -19.11 -0.41
CA LYS A 110 -11.86 -18.94 0.64
C LYS A 110 -11.56 -17.48 0.99
N ASP A 111 -12.22 -16.53 0.32
CA ASP A 111 -12.01 -15.09 0.47
C ASP A 111 -10.52 -14.69 0.30
N ARG A 112 -9.84 -15.27 -0.71
CA ARG A 112 -8.42 -15.03 -1.01
C ARG A 112 -8.22 -14.34 -2.35
N LEU A 113 -7.25 -13.45 -2.38
CA LEU A 113 -6.83 -12.71 -3.57
C LEU A 113 -5.32 -12.84 -3.72
N LYS A 114 -4.86 -13.14 -4.93
CA LYS A 114 -3.44 -13.10 -5.29
C LYS A 114 -3.25 -12.27 -6.55
N ILE A 115 -2.45 -11.23 -6.47
CA ILE A 115 -2.12 -10.32 -7.56
C ILE A 115 -0.63 -10.46 -7.87
N LYS A 116 -0.29 -10.61 -9.14
CA LYS A 116 1.07 -10.44 -9.64
C LYS A 116 1.13 -9.13 -10.40
N LEU A 117 2.10 -8.30 -10.08
CA LEU A 117 2.29 -7.00 -10.71
C LEU A 117 3.75 -6.77 -11.08
N TYR A 118 3.95 -5.90 -12.06
CA TYR A 118 5.24 -5.39 -12.49
C TYR A 118 5.32 -3.90 -12.18
N ILE A 119 6.45 -3.41 -11.69
CA ILE A 119 6.72 -1.97 -11.58
C ILE A 119 8.00 -1.69 -12.37
N PRO A 120 7.96 -0.82 -13.40
CA PRO A 120 9.11 -0.58 -14.26
C PRO A 120 10.24 0.15 -13.50
N ARG A 121 9.88 1.13 -12.66
CA ARG A 121 10.83 1.95 -11.91
C ARG A 121 10.22 2.45 -10.61
N LEU A 122 11.03 2.46 -9.55
CA LEU A 122 10.80 3.22 -8.33
C LEU A 122 11.98 4.14 -8.06
N GLU A 123 11.68 5.32 -7.54
CA GLU A 123 12.67 6.24 -7.00
C GLU A 123 12.34 6.53 -5.53
N VAL A 124 13.35 6.50 -4.66
CA VAL A 124 13.20 6.67 -3.22
C VAL A 124 14.16 7.74 -2.74
N ASN A 125 13.61 8.78 -2.12
CA ASN A 125 14.38 9.86 -1.49
C ASN A 125 14.08 9.87 0.00
N THR A 126 15.09 9.91 0.85
CA THR A 126 14.91 9.80 2.30
C THR A 126 16.05 10.45 3.08
N ASN A 127 15.77 10.87 4.30
CA ASN A 127 16.81 11.16 5.28
C ASN A 127 17.20 9.85 5.98
N TYR A 128 18.49 9.57 6.10
CA TYR A 128 18.96 8.35 6.75
C TYR A 128 19.94 8.64 7.87
N THR A 129 19.96 7.74 8.85
CA THR A 129 21.08 7.53 9.76
C THR A 129 21.41 6.04 9.72
N MET A 130 22.69 5.70 9.62
CA MET A 130 23.15 4.32 9.51
C MET A 130 24.43 4.14 10.32
N ASN A 131 24.53 3.00 11.01
CA ASN A 131 25.76 2.53 11.63
C ASN A 131 25.80 1.01 11.62
N GLY A 132 26.94 0.43 11.26
CA GLY A 132 27.18 -0.99 11.35
C GLY A 132 28.17 -1.46 10.30
N LYS A 133 27.88 -2.61 9.71
CA LYS A 133 28.74 -3.29 8.76
C LYS A 133 27.91 -3.96 7.67
N ILE A 134 28.28 -3.72 6.42
CA ILE A 134 27.72 -4.40 5.25
C ILE A 134 28.83 -5.26 4.66
N LEU A 135 28.62 -6.57 4.67
CA LEU A 135 29.60 -7.60 4.35
C LEU A 135 30.85 -7.43 5.23
N MET A 136 31.96 -7.02 4.62
CA MET A 136 33.22 -6.78 5.29
C MET A 136 33.45 -5.29 5.63
N MET A 137 32.63 -4.40 5.06
CA MET A 137 32.87 -2.97 5.08
C MET A 137 32.11 -2.30 6.23
N PRO A 138 32.78 -1.51 7.08
CA PRO A 138 32.07 -0.67 8.05
C PRO A 138 31.26 0.38 7.31
N VAL A 139 30.08 0.71 7.81
CA VAL A 139 29.21 1.76 7.28
C VAL A 139 28.76 2.66 8.41
N THR A 140 28.91 3.97 8.21
CA THR A 140 28.39 4.97 9.13
C THR A 140 28.10 6.26 8.38
N GLY A 141 26.99 6.91 8.70
CA GLY A 141 26.59 8.12 8.00
C GLY A 141 25.26 8.66 8.48
N THR A 142 25.04 9.93 8.22
CA THR A 142 23.73 10.59 8.37
C THR A 142 23.61 11.65 7.31
N GLY A 143 22.53 11.63 6.53
CA GLY A 143 22.35 12.54 5.41
C GLY A 143 21.18 12.16 4.53
N LEU A 144 21.25 12.51 3.26
CA LEU A 144 20.28 12.10 2.25
C LEU A 144 20.67 10.78 1.61
N SER A 145 19.67 9.95 1.33
CA SER A 145 19.83 8.75 0.54
C SER A 145 18.86 8.77 -0.64
N PHE A 146 19.36 8.31 -1.79
CA PHE A 146 18.64 8.20 -3.04
C PHE A 146 18.73 6.76 -3.53
N GLY A 147 17.58 6.16 -3.84
CA GLY A 147 17.47 4.81 -4.36
C GLY A 147 16.74 4.82 -5.70
N ASN A 148 17.27 4.08 -6.66
CA ASN A 148 16.60 3.79 -7.92
C ASN A 148 16.48 2.26 -8.06
N TYR A 149 15.27 1.79 -8.30
CA TYR A 149 14.97 0.36 -8.44
C TYR A 149 14.21 0.16 -9.74
N THR A 150 14.58 -0.83 -10.53
CA THR A 150 13.92 -1.09 -11.81
C THR A 150 13.60 -2.57 -11.99
N ASN A 151 12.66 -2.84 -12.90
CA ASN A 151 12.22 -4.18 -13.26
C ASN A 151 11.78 -4.99 -12.04
N ILE A 152 10.79 -4.47 -11.31
CA ILE A 152 10.31 -5.08 -10.07
C ILE A 152 9.15 -6.00 -10.39
N ASP A 153 9.30 -7.27 -10.05
CA ASP A 153 8.24 -8.28 -10.09
C ASP A 153 7.73 -8.51 -8.68
N ALA A 154 6.46 -8.22 -8.41
CA ALA A 154 5.88 -8.38 -7.09
C ALA A 154 4.64 -9.28 -7.11
N THR A 155 4.45 -10.00 -6.03
CA THR A 155 3.29 -10.83 -5.75
C THR A 155 2.68 -10.40 -4.42
N MET A 156 1.42 -10.00 -4.46
CA MET A 156 0.63 -9.68 -3.27
C MET A 156 -0.41 -10.78 -3.05
N SER A 157 -0.49 -11.32 -1.84
CA SER A 157 -1.52 -12.28 -1.45
C SER A 157 -2.29 -11.74 -0.25
N MET A 158 -3.62 -11.70 -0.33
CA MET A 158 -4.50 -11.25 0.73
C MET A 158 -5.48 -12.35 1.11
N ALA A 159 -5.80 -12.43 2.40
CA ALA A 159 -6.92 -13.23 2.91
C ALA A 159 -7.83 -12.33 3.75
N ALA A 160 -9.13 -12.38 3.46
CA ALA A 160 -10.14 -11.61 4.15
C ALA A 160 -11.00 -12.51 5.05
N LYS A 161 -11.55 -11.91 6.10
CA LYS A 161 -12.68 -12.46 6.86
C LYS A 161 -13.92 -11.64 6.60
N LYS A 162 -15.07 -12.29 6.65
CA LYS A 162 -16.38 -11.66 6.60
C LYS A 162 -16.75 -11.15 7.99
N ILE A 163 -17.09 -9.87 8.10
CA ILE A 163 -17.60 -9.26 9.33
C ILE A 163 -19.02 -8.74 9.08
N LYS A 164 -19.92 -8.89 10.06
CA LYS A 164 -21.29 -8.39 9.96
C LYS A 164 -21.42 -7.07 10.71
N ARG A 165 -22.00 -6.06 10.06
CA ARG A 165 -22.30 -4.74 10.66
C ARG A 165 -23.62 -4.25 10.08
N ASP A 166 -24.55 -3.86 10.94
CA ASP A 166 -25.85 -3.29 10.54
C ASP A 166 -26.64 -4.15 9.53
N GLY A 167 -26.55 -5.47 9.67
CA GLY A 167 -27.22 -6.43 8.78
C GLY A 167 -26.47 -6.75 7.49
N GLU A 168 -25.44 -5.98 7.13
CA GLU A 168 -24.62 -6.18 5.94
C GLU A 168 -23.31 -6.90 6.26
N VAL A 169 -22.69 -7.50 5.24
CA VAL A 169 -21.43 -8.25 5.36
C VAL A 169 -20.32 -7.49 4.63
N PHE A 170 -19.20 -7.27 5.32
CA PHE A 170 -18.03 -6.54 4.82
C PHE A 170 -16.80 -7.45 4.81
N TYR A 171 -15.84 -7.11 3.96
CA TYR A 171 -14.52 -7.73 4.01
C TYR A 171 -13.63 -7.03 5.05
N ASN A 172 -12.93 -7.82 5.85
CA ASN A 172 -11.83 -7.37 6.68
C ASN A 172 -10.58 -8.16 6.32
N ILE A 173 -9.60 -7.50 5.68
CA ILE A 173 -8.32 -8.11 5.33
C ILE A 173 -7.59 -8.46 6.63
N GLN A 174 -7.45 -9.76 6.87
CA GLN A 174 -6.75 -10.30 8.04
C GLN A 174 -5.26 -10.46 7.73
N GLU A 175 -4.94 -11.00 6.56
CA GLU A 175 -3.58 -11.33 6.15
C GLU A 175 -3.26 -10.63 4.83
N CYS A 176 -2.04 -10.10 4.75
CA CYS A 176 -1.46 -9.53 3.55
C CYS A 176 0.00 -9.99 3.53
N TYR A 177 0.40 -10.61 2.43
CA TYR A 177 1.76 -11.07 2.19
C TYR A 177 2.25 -10.45 0.90
N ILE A 178 3.48 -9.96 0.92
CA ILE A 178 4.16 -9.37 -0.22
C ILE A 178 5.44 -10.16 -0.43
N ASP A 179 5.70 -10.52 -1.68
CA ASP A 179 6.99 -11.01 -2.14
C ASP A 179 7.38 -10.22 -3.39
N PHE A 180 8.63 -9.82 -3.51
CA PHE A 180 9.09 -9.08 -4.68
C PHE A 180 10.54 -9.41 -5.07
N ASN A 181 10.84 -9.26 -6.35
CA ASN A 181 12.18 -9.36 -6.90
C ASN A 181 12.50 -8.07 -7.65
N ILE A 182 13.68 -7.51 -7.38
CA ILE A 182 14.18 -6.31 -8.04
C ILE A 182 15.16 -6.76 -9.13
N GLY A 183 14.99 -6.27 -10.36
CA GLY A 183 15.93 -6.58 -11.44
C GLY A 183 17.23 -5.78 -11.34
N HIS A 184 17.17 -4.53 -10.88
CA HIS A 184 18.34 -3.69 -10.63
C HIS A 184 18.08 -2.65 -9.54
N ALA A 185 19.10 -2.39 -8.71
CA ALA A 185 19.10 -1.32 -7.72
C ALA A 185 20.34 -0.44 -7.86
N LYS A 186 20.17 0.87 -7.70
CA LYS A 186 21.26 1.85 -7.58
C LYS A 186 21.00 2.72 -6.36
N LEU A 187 21.99 2.83 -5.49
CA LEU A 187 21.92 3.54 -4.22
C LEU A 187 22.97 4.64 -4.18
N ARG A 188 22.61 5.77 -3.57
CA ARG A 188 23.53 6.85 -3.19
C ARG A 188 23.24 7.25 -1.76
N PHE A 189 24.26 7.22 -0.90
CA PHE A 189 24.23 7.73 0.45
C PHE A 189 25.19 8.91 0.53
N GLU A 190 24.67 10.09 0.87
CA GLU A 190 25.46 11.29 1.08
C GLU A 190 25.98 11.37 2.51
N ASN A 191 27.09 12.08 2.71
CA ASN A 191 27.67 12.32 4.03
C ASN A 191 27.99 11.03 4.82
N MET A 192 28.40 9.98 4.11
CA MET A 192 28.99 8.79 4.71
C MET A 192 30.35 9.17 5.33
N PHE A 193 30.73 8.52 6.43
CA PHE A 193 32.00 8.74 7.14
C PHE A 193 32.27 10.23 7.46
N ASN A 194 31.25 10.94 7.93
CA ASN A 194 31.32 12.37 8.27
C ASN A 194 31.78 13.25 7.09
N GLY A 195 31.41 12.88 5.86
CA GLY A 195 31.68 13.68 4.66
C GLY A 195 33.02 13.41 4.00
N ASN A 196 33.76 12.37 4.42
CA ASN A 196 34.94 11.93 3.68
C ASN A 196 34.51 11.43 2.29
N THR A 197 34.86 12.19 1.25
CA THR A 197 34.41 11.93 -0.13
C THR A 197 35.00 10.66 -0.71
N GLU A 198 36.26 10.37 -0.43
CA GLU A 198 36.95 9.17 -0.94
C GLU A 198 36.30 7.89 -0.37
N LEU A 199 36.15 7.81 0.95
CA LEU A 199 35.48 6.68 1.60
C LEU A 199 34.00 6.60 1.23
N GLY A 200 33.34 7.77 1.10
CA GLY A 200 31.95 7.88 0.69
C GLY A 200 31.70 7.36 -0.72
N ASP A 201 32.53 7.71 -1.70
CA ASP A 201 32.40 7.20 -3.06
C ASP A 201 32.76 5.71 -3.15
N ALA A 202 33.80 5.27 -2.43
CA ALA A 202 34.18 3.86 -2.37
C ALA A 202 33.06 2.98 -1.79
N ILE A 203 32.42 3.41 -0.69
CA ILE A 203 31.32 2.63 -0.11
C ILE A 203 30.07 2.65 -1.00
N ASN A 204 29.77 3.77 -1.66
CA ASN A 204 28.66 3.82 -2.61
C ASN A 204 28.91 2.87 -3.79
N LEU A 205 30.12 2.82 -4.33
CA LEU A 205 30.48 1.86 -5.37
C LEU A 205 30.30 0.43 -4.87
N PHE A 206 30.84 0.12 -3.68
CA PHE A 206 30.73 -1.20 -3.08
C PHE A 206 29.26 -1.64 -2.88
N LEU A 207 28.39 -0.76 -2.38
CA LEU A 207 26.96 -1.06 -2.20
C LEU A 207 26.26 -1.30 -3.54
N ASN A 208 26.63 -0.54 -4.57
CA ASN A 208 26.08 -0.73 -5.91
C ASN A 208 26.59 -2.02 -6.56
N ASP A 209 27.84 -2.42 -6.36
CA ASP A 209 28.36 -3.69 -6.89
C ASP A 209 27.73 -4.90 -6.19
N ASN A 210 27.37 -4.74 -4.91
CA ASN A 210 26.82 -5.80 -4.06
C ASN A 210 25.30 -5.65 -3.82
N TRP A 211 24.60 -4.87 -4.65
CA TRP A 211 23.21 -4.47 -4.39
C TRP A 211 22.27 -5.65 -4.19
N LYS A 212 22.50 -6.77 -4.89
CA LYS A 212 21.65 -7.98 -4.79
C LYS A 212 21.68 -8.58 -3.38
N THR A 213 22.87 -8.72 -2.81
CA THR A 213 23.07 -9.25 -1.46
C THR A 213 22.48 -8.31 -0.42
N VAL A 214 22.72 -7.01 -0.58
CA VAL A 214 22.14 -6.00 0.33
C VAL A 214 20.61 -6.03 0.26
N ALA A 215 20.05 -6.09 -0.95
CA ALA A 215 18.60 -6.14 -1.16
C ALA A 215 17.98 -7.41 -0.56
N SER A 216 18.63 -8.58 -0.67
CA SER A 216 18.08 -9.83 -0.12
C SER A 216 17.99 -9.83 1.40
N GLU A 217 18.95 -9.20 2.09
CA GLU A 217 18.93 -9.09 3.56
C GLU A 217 17.85 -8.11 4.06
N ILE A 218 17.62 -7.03 3.32
CA ILE A 218 16.67 -5.99 3.70
C ILE A 218 15.23 -6.36 3.27
N LYS A 219 15.08 -7.18 2.22
CA LYS A 219 13.80 -7.56 1.61
C LYS A 219 12.73 -7.99 2.63
N PRO A 220 12.99 -8.89 3.61
CA PRO A 220 11.96 -9.32 4.56
C PRO A 220 11.34 -8.16 5.36
N VAL A 221 12.16 -7.19 5.78
CA VAL A 221 11.69 -6.01 6.53
C VAL A 221 10.79 -5.14 5.64
N LEU A 222 11.16 -4.97 4.37
CA LEU A 222 10.35 -4.22 3.41
C LEU A 222 9.04 -4.93 3.07
N GLU A 223 9.06 -6.25 2.87
CA GLU A 223 7.86 -7.05 2.61
C GLU A 223 6.82 -6.85 3.71
N GLU A 224 7.24 -6.92 4.97
CA GLU A 224 6.39 -6.69 6.13
C GLU A 224 5.80 -5.27 6.12
N LYS A 225 6.66 -4.24 6.00
CA LYS A 225 6.22 -2.83 6.04
C LYS A 225 5.29 -2.49 4.87
N ILE A 226 5.57 -3.00 3.68
CA ILE A 226 4.74 -2.82 2.50
C ILE A 226 3.39 -3.54 2.69
N ALA A 227 3.40 -4.77 3.23
CA ALA A 227 2.18 -5.51 3.51
C ALA A 227 1.27 -4.79 4.52
N GLU A 228 1.83 -4.20 5.58
CA GLU A 228 1.10 -3.38 6.55
C GLU A 228 0.41 -2.18 5.89
N ILE A 229 1.12 -1.46 5.02
CA ILE A 229 0.59 -0.30 4.28
C ILE A 229 -0.58 -0.74 3.38
N PHE A 230 -0.39 -1.78 2.57
CA PHE A 230 -1.45 -2.27 1.67
C PHE A 230 -2.66 -2.80 2.43
N LYS A 231 -2.46 -3.55 3.53
CA LYS A 231 -3.55 -4.03 4.39
C LYS A 231 -4.35 -2.85 4.95
N LYS A 232 -3.68 -1.78 5.41
CA LYS A 232 -4.33 -0.58 5.92
C LYS A 232 -5.16 0.12 4.83
N PHE A 233 -4.63 0.26 3.62
CA PHE A 233 -5.36 0.89 2.52
C PHE A 233 -6.53 0.03 2.02
N ALA A 234 -6.34 -1.28 1.88
CA ALA A 234 -7.40 -2.20 1.50
C ALA A 234 -8.56 -2.17 2.50
N ASN A 235 -8.28 -2.20 3.81
CA ASN A 235 -9.33 -2.13 4.84
C ASN A 235 -10.09 -0.79 4.84
N LYS A 236 -9.46 0.33 4.47
CA LYS A 236 -10.18 1.61 4.31
C LYS A 236 -11.28 1.52 3.25
N ILE A 237 -11.05 0.77 2.18
CA ILE A 237 -12.03 0.56 1.09
C ILE A 237 -13.05 -0.50 1.51
N PHE A 238 -12.60 -1.67 1.93
CA PHE A 238 -13.46 -2.82 2.22
C PHE A 238 -14.34 -2.67 3.47
N HIS A 239 -13.99 -1.78 4.40
CA HIS A 239 -14.86 -1.44 5.53
C HIS A 239 -15.93 -0.41 5.19
N LYS A 240 -15.85 0.23 4.01
CA LYS A 240 -16.81 1.26 3.60
C LYS A 240 -18.00 0.68 2.83
N TYR A 241 -17.79 -0.35 2.02
CA TYR A 241 -18.84 -0.94 1.19
C TYR A 241 -19.05 -2.43 1.51
N PRO A 242 -20.31 -2.88 1.57
CA PRO A 242 -20.62 -4.28 1.79
C PRO A 242 -20.20 -5.13 0.58
N ILE A 243 -19.95 -6.42 0.82
CA ILE A 243 -19.51 -7.37 -0.21
C ILE A 243 -20.53 -7.46 -1.34
N SER A 244 -21.83 -7.40 -1.04
CA SER A 244 -22.91 -7.44 -2.04
C SER A 244 -22.86 -6.28 -3.03
N MET A 245 -22.29 -5.15 -2.63
CA MET A 245 -22.14 -3.97 -3.48
C MET A 245 -20.86 -4.05 -4.33
N LEU A 246 -19.76 -4.53 -3.75
CA LEU A 246 -18.48 -4.67 -4.46
C LEU A 246 -18.46 -5.86 -5.43
N PHE A 247 -19.09 -6.96 -5.03
CA PHE A 247 -19.14 -8.24 -5.75
C PHE A 247 -20.57 -8.82 -5.73
N PRO A 248 -21.51 -8.20 -6.47
CA PRO A 248 -22.86 -8.74 -6.63
C PRO A 248 -22.84 -10.11 -7.35
N GLU A 249 -23.94 -10.85 -7.22
CA GLU A 249 -24.13 -12.12 -7.96
C GLU A 249 -24.14 -11.90 -9.47
#